data_AF-A0A3C1ZDY8-F1
#
_entry.id   AF-A0A3C1ZDY8-F1
#
_cell.length_a   1.000
_cell.length_b   1.000
_cell.length_c   1.000
_cell.angle_alpha   90.00
_cell.angle_beta   90.00
_cell.angle_gamma   90.00
#
_symmetry.space_group_name_H-M   'P 1'
#
loop_
_entity.id
_entity.type
_entity.pdbx_description
1 polymer ?
#
loop_
_entity_poly.entity_id
_entity_poly.type
_entity_poly.pdbx_seq_one_letter_code
_entity_poly.pdbx_strand_id
1 'polypeptide(L)'
;MMVALAFTASAKSLVGNWYAGIPFNEDGMDGTIVLVLGLLDNGRSEVSVGMDLTGEIEKGTKMHVLISCNGFGTWTSKDDSLTMEVDPDNTITQVDELEIDGMDKATVDMIRPTIEKMFIEQTKSSMKGMYDTLHGTARIEQVSDSQFLLYDDDESISFSRIAD
;
A
#
# COMPACT_ATOMS: atom_id res chain seq x y z
N MET A 1 -26.21 -24.07 -5.18
CA MET A 1 -25.53 -24.74 -4.07
C MET A 1 -24.21 -24.01 -3.87
N MET A 2 -24.14 -23.01 -2.99
CA MET A 2 -22.88 -22.33 -2.68
C MET A 2 -22.09 -23.22 -1.72
N VAL A 3 -20.92 -23.69 -2.16
CA VAL A 3 -19.95 -24.34 -1.30
C VAL A 3 -19.28 -23.22 -0.51
N ALA A 4 -19.60 -23.11 0.78
CA ALA A 4 -18.80 -22.31 1.69
C ALA A 4 -17.44 -23.02 1.84
N LEU A 5 -16.42 -22.52 1.15
CA LEU A 5 -15.04 -22.81 1.50
C LEU A 5 -14.79 -22.08 2.82
N ALA A 6 -15.01 -22.77 3.95
CA ALA A 6 -14.59 -22.27 5.25
C ALA A 6 -13.06 -22.38 5.29
N PHE A 7 -12.37 -21.26 5.03
CA PHE A 7 -10.92 -21.21 4.99
C PHE A 7 -10.44 -20.29 6.10
N THR A 8 -10.34 -20.83 7.32
CA THR A 8 -9.83 -20.07 8.46
C THR A 8 -8.34 -19.83 8.29
N ALA A 9 -8.01 -18.69 7.69
CA ALA A 9 -6.66 -18.14 7.73
C ALA A 9 -6.25 -17.99 9.20
N SER A 10 -5.23 -18.74 9.64
CA SER A 10 -4.69 -18.55 10.97
C SER A 10 -3.91 -17.23 11.00
N ALA A 11 -3.96 -16.48 12.10
CA ALA A 11 -3.13 -15.29 12.27
C ALA A 11 -1.65 -15.57 11.91
N LYS A 12 -1.13 -16.75 12.28
CA LYS A 12 0.24 -17.16 11.98
C LYS A 12 0.56 -17.30 10.48
N SER A 13 -0.40 -17.70 9.64
CA SER A 13 -0.16 -17.84 8.19
C SER A 13 -0.07 -16.51 7.47
N LEU A 14 -0.55 -15.42 8.08
CA LEU A 14 -0.49 -14.08 7.53
C LEU A 14 0.80 -13.33 7.92
N VAL A 15 1.51 -13.77 8.95
CA VAL A 15 2.74 -13.10 9.42
C VAL A 15 3.80 -13.12 8.33
N GLY A 16 4.41 -11.98 8.02
CA GLY A 16 5.50 -11.87 7.05
C GLY A 16 5.44 -10.61 6.22
N ASN A 17 6.33 -10.56 5.22
CA ASN A 17 6.45 -9.48 4.26
C ASN A 17 5.69 -9.82 2.98
N TRP A 18 4.88 -8.89 2.53
CA TRP A 18 3.99 -9.07 1.41
C TRP A 18 4.02 -7.86 0.50
N TYR A 19 3.77 -8.04 -0.79
CA TYR A 19 3.73 -6.94 -1.73
C TYR A 19 2.60 -7.05 -2.72
N ALA A 20 2.05 -5.91 -3.13
CA ALA A 20 1.08 -5.78 -4.20
C ALA A 20 1.58 -4.73 -5.19
N GLY A 21 1.52 -5.03 -6.49
CA GLY A 21 1.81 -4.05 -7.53
C GLY A 21 0.63 -3.09 -7.71
N ILE A 22 0.92 -1.81 -7.92
CA ILE A 22 -0.06 -0.79 -8.31
C ILE A 22 0.10 -0.60 -9.80
N PRO A 23 -0.82 -1.13 -10.63
CA PRO A 23 -0.69 -0.97 -12.07
C PRO A 23 -0.81 0.50 -12.46
N PHE A 24 -0.03 0.92 -13.47
CA PHE A 24 -0.13 2.25 -14.07
C PHE A 24 -1.59 2.60 -14.39
N ASN A 25 -2.16 3.55 -13.64
CA ASN A 25 -3.55 3.96 -13.78
C ASN A 25 -3.69 5.19 -14.69
N GLU A 26 -4.93 5.60 -14.97
CA GLU A 26 -5.21 6.80 -15.79
C GLU A 26 -4.66 8.11 -15.18
N ASP A 27 -4.32 8.09 -13.89
CA ASP A 27 -3.70 9.21 -13.17
C ASP A 27 -2.17 9.24 -13.29
N GLY A 28 -1.58 8.29 -14.02
CA GLY A 28 -0.17 8.30 -14.38
C GLY A 28 0.78 7.81 -13.28
N MET A 29 0.29 7.01 -12.32
CA MET A 29 1.10 6.46 -11.23
C MET A 29 1.25 4.94 -11.33
N ASP A 30 2.48 4.45 -11.17
CA ASP A 30 2.85 3.03 -11.04
C ASP A 30 3.64 2.83 -9.74
N GLY A 31 3.66 1.62 -9.19
CA GLY A 31 4.40 1.37 -7.96
C GLY A 31 4.15 0.03 -7.30
N THR A 32 4.59 -0.07 -6.05
CA THR A 32 4.46 -1.25 -5.21
C THR A 32 4.05 -0.84 -3.80
N ILE A 33 3.14 -1.59 -3.19
CA ILE A 33 2.89 -1.56 -1.75
C ILE A 33 3.60 -2.74 -1.13
N VAL A 34 4.22 -2.50 0.01
CA VAL A 34 4.75 -3.53 0.91
C VAL A 34 3.90 -3.53 2.17
N LEU A 35 3.36 -4.68 2.53
CA LEU A 35 2.64 -4.91 3.77
C LEU A 35 3.45 -5.86 4.65
N VAL A 36 3.77 -5.43 5.86
CA VAL A 36 4.43 -6.26 6.88
C VAL A 36 3.43 -6.56 7.98
N LEU A 37 3.11 -7.83 8.18
CA LEU A 37 2.24 -8.30 9.25
C LEU A 37 3.09 -9.01 10.30
N GLY A 38 3.15 -8.44 11.51
CA GLY A 38 3.95 -8.94 12.63
C GLY A 38 3.10 -9.46 13.79
N LEU A 39 3.69 -10.34 14.59
CA LEU A 39 3.24 -10.70 15.93
C LEU A 39 4.33 -10.31 16.92
N LEU A 40 3.99 -9.41 17.85
CA LEU A 40 4.85 -8.97 18.94
C LEU A 40 4.90 -10.03 20.05
N ASP A 41 5.98 -10.01 20.84
CA ASP A 41 6.22 -10.95 21.95
C ASP A 41 5.11 -10.97 23.01
N ASN A 42 4.35 -9.88 23.12
CA ASN A 42 3.20 -9.76 24.02
C ASN A 42 1.90 -10.31 23.43
N GLY A 43 1.95 -10.97 22.27
CA GLY A 43 0.81 -11.53 21.55
C GLY A 43 -0.02 -10.50 20.79
N ARG A 44 0.42 -9.24 20.71
CA ARG A 44 -0.24 -8.21 19.90
C ARG A 44 0.21 -8.32 18.45
N SER A 45 -0.72 -8.04 17.55
CA SER A 45 -0.45 -7.92 16.13
C SER A 45 -0.03 -6.50 15.77
N GLU A 46 0.94 -6.37 14.88
CA GLU A 46 1.34 -5.09 14.29
C GLU A 46 1.29 -5.17 12.77
N VAL A 47 0.91 -4.06 12.13
CA VAL A 47 1.00 -3.90 10.68
C VAL A 47 1.89 -2.72 10.38
N SER A 48 2.77 -2.88 9.39
CA SER A 48 3.49 -1.78 8.76
C SER A 48 3.20 -1.76 7.27
N VAL A 49 2.93 -0.57 6.72
CA VAL A 49 2.66 -0.38 5.29
C VAL A 49 3.74 0.52 4.72
N GLY A 50 4.48 0.00 3.73
CA GLY A 50 5.42 0.68 2.86
C GLY A 50 4.83 0.92 1.47
N MET A 51 5.19 2.01 0.81
CA MET A 51 4.88 2.20 -0.62
C MET A 51 6.11 2.72 -1.34
N ASP A 52 6.23 2.38 -2.61
CA ASP A 52 7.19 2.93 -3.56
C ASP A 52 6.41 3.25 -4.84
N LEU A 53 6.38 4.51 -5.22
CA LEU A 53 5.56 5.01 -6.31
C LEU A 53 6.46 5.68 -7.35
N THR A 54 5.95 5.81 -8.56
CA THR A 54 6.55 6.60 -9.64
C THR A 54 5.40 7.21 -10.42
N GLY A 55 5.50 8.48 -10.81
CA GLY A 55 4.39 9.16 -11.46
C GLY A 55 4.81 10.14 -12.54
N GLU A 56 3.88 10.44 -13.45
CA GLU A 56 4.05 11.45 -14.51
C GLU A 56 3.17 12.68 -14.21
N ILE A 57 3.74 13.89 -14.25
CA ILE A 57 2.96 15.14 -14.06
C ILE A 57 2.25 15.57 -15.35
N GLU A 58 2.99 15.55 -16.46
CA GLU A 58 2.51 15.96 -17.78
C GLU A 58 3.08 15.04 -18.85
N LYS A 59 2.34 14.91 -19.96
CA LYS A 59 2.66 14.01 -21.07
C LYS A 59 4.06 14.30 -21.63
N GLY A 60 5.04 13.47 -21.28
CA GLY A 60 6.43 13.56 -21.74
C GLY A 60 7.45 14.01 -20.68
N THR A 61 7.01 14.42 -19.49
CA THR A 61 7.90 14.72 -18.36
C THR A 61 7.92 13.52 -17.43
N LYS A 62 8.97 12.70 -17.55
CA LYS A 62 9.20 11.59 -16.61
C LYS A 62 9.68 12.17 -15.29
N MET A 63 8.98 11.81 -14.23
CA MET A 63 9.34 12.16 -12.88
C MET A 63 9.51 10.89 -12.06
N HIS A 64 10.65 10.76 -11.41
CA HIS A 64 10.86 9.69 -10.45
C HIS A 64 10.56 10.26 -9.07
N VAL A 65 9.50 9.73 -8.42
CA VAL A 65 9.07 10.18 -7.09
C VAL A 65 8.92 9.01 -6.15
N LEU A 66 9.98 8.73 -5.40
CA LEU A 66 9.88 7.79 -4.30
C LEU A 66 9.06 8.44 -3.17
N ILE A 67 7.86 7.92 -2.91
CA ILE A 67 7.08 8.26 -1.71
C ILE A 67 7.20 7.09 -0.75
N SER A 68 7.96 7.24 0.32
CA SER A 68 7.87 6.32 1.44
C SER A 68 6.63 6.62 2.27
N CYS A 69 5.68 5.69 2.19
CA CYS A 69 4.57 5.64 3.11
C CYS A 69 4.96 4.78 4.31
N ASN A 70 4.72 5.23 5.55
CA ASN A 70 4.94 4.39 6.73
C ASN A 70 3.71 4.44 7.63
N GLY A 71 2.78 3.53 7.38
CA GLY A 71 1.64 3.31 8.27
C GLY A 71 2.03 2.32 9.36
N PHE A 72 1.65 2.59 10.61
CA PHE A 72 1.73 1.61 11.69
C PHE A 72 0.34 1.41 12.29
N GLY A 73 0.03 0.17 12.62
CA GLY A 73 -1.28 -0.19 13.09
C GLY A 73 -1.32 -1.49 13.85
N THR A 74 -2.54 -1.93 14.14
CA THR A 74 -2.80 -3.29 14.57
C THR A 74 -3.64 -4.00 13.52
N TRP A 75 -3.54 -5.33 13.51
CA TRP A 75 -4.41 -6.16 12.68
C TRP A 75 -5.00 -7.30 13.50
N THR A 76 -6.20 -7.74 13.15
CA THR A 76 -6.79 -8.95 13.73
C THR A 76 -7.43 -9.78 12.64
N SER A 77 -7.26 -11.09 12.70
CA SER A 77 -7.93 -12.02 11.79
C SER A 77 -8.97 -12.84 12.56
N LYS A 78 -10.22 -12.83 12.10
CA LYS A 78 -11.31 -13.64 12.68
C LYS A 78 -12.31 -14.00 11.60
N ASP A 79 -12.77 -15.25 11.59
CA ASP A 79 -13.86 -15.72 10.71
C ASP A 79 -13.68 -15.24 9.26
N ASP A 80 -12.51 -15.54 8.70
CA ASP A 80 -12.10 -15.22 7.32
C ASP A 80 -12.06 -13.72 6.98
N SER A 81 -12.00 -12.87 8.00
CA SER A 81 -11.88 -11.42 7.86
C SER A 81 -10.57 -10.93 8.45
N LEU A 82 -10.00 -9.88 7.86
CA LEU A 82 -8.84 -9.15 8.35
C LEU A 82 -9.26 -7.71 8.64
N THR A 83 -9.18 -7.30 9.89
CA THR A 83 -9.36 -5.90 10.28
C THR A 83 -7.99 -5.28 10.51
N MET A 84 -7.75 -4.12 9.91
CA MET A 84 -6.51 -3.34 10.03
C MET A 84 -6.84 -1.91 10.45
N GLU A 85 -6.05 -1.36 11.37
CA GLU A 85 -6.17 0.02 11.84
C GLU A 85 -4.88 0.78 11.52
N VAL A 86 -4.77 1.30 10.29
CA VAL A 86 -3.61 2.09 9.81
C VAL A 86 -3.97 3.57 9.75
N ASP A 87 -3.19 4.47 10.34
CA ASP A 87 -3.48 5.92 10.25
C ASP A 87 -3.10 6.49 8.87
N PRO A 88 -4.07 6.82 7.98
CA PRO A 88 -3.78 7.27 6.63
C PRO A 88 -3.10 8.65 6.58
N ASP A 89 -3.34 9.51 7.57
CA ASP A 89 -2.78 10.86 7.61
C ASP A 89 -1.30 10.86 7.99
N ASN A 90 -0.86 9.86 8.77
CA ASN A 90 0.54 9.62 9.09
C ASN A 90 1.25 8.70 8.09
N THR A 91 0.53 8.13 7.12
CA THR A 91 1.11 7.17 6.19
C THR A 91 1.85 7.88 5.06
N ILE A 92 1.25 8.88 4.38
CA ILE A 92 1.91 9.62 3.27
C ILE A 92 2.52 10.92 3.80
N THR A 93 3.83 10.95 4.01
CA THR A 93 4.47 12.08 4.70
C THR A 93 5.59 12.76 3.93
N GLN A 94 6.25 12.07 2.99
CA GLN A 94 7.44 12.60 2.34
C GLN A 94 7.64 12.09 0.92
N VAL A 95 8.23 12.96 0.09
CA VAL A 95 8.88 12.59 -1.17
C VAL A 95 10.37 12.48 -0.91
N ASP A 96 10.93 11.30 -1.07
CA ASP A 96 12.34 11.00 -0.78
C ASP A 96 13.24 11.47 -1.93
N GLU A 97 12.80 11.23 -3.17
CA GLU A 97 13.51 11.59 -4.37
C GLU A 97 12.58 12.30 -5.35
N LEU A 98 13.11 13.33 -6.00
CA LEU A 98 12.41 14.07 -7.05
C LEU A 98 13.43 14.36 -8.14
N GLU A 99 13.25 13.71 -9.28
CA GLU A 99 13.99 13.98 -10.51
C GLU A 99 13.00 14.32 -11.61
N ILE A 100 13.28 15.40 -12.35
CA ILE A 100 12.45 15.85 -13.47
C ILE A 100 13.34 15.92 -14.70
N ASP A 101 13.00 15.14 -15.72
CA ASP A 101 13.78 15.09 -16.95
C ASP A 101 13.88 16.48 -17.60
N GLY A 102 15.09 16.85 -18.01
CA GLY A 102 15.39 18.15 -18.62
C GLY A 102 15.49 19.35 -17.66
N MET A 103 15.38 19.17 -16.34
CA MET A 103 15.58 20.25 -15.35
C MET A 103 16.85 20.06 -14.53
N ASP A 104 17.57 21.17 -14.27
CA ASP A 104 18.71 21.13 -13.35
C ASP A 104 18.25 21.05 -11.89
N LYS A 105 19.15 20.56 -11.02
CA LYS A 105 18.86 20.37 -9.60
C LYS A 105 18.40 21.64 -8.87
N ALA A 106 18.95 22.81 -9.21
CA ALA A 106 18.58 24.06 -8.53
C ALA A 106 17.15 24.47 -8.90
N THR A 107 16.75 24.25 -10.16
CA THR A 107 15.37 24.44 -10.62
C THR A 107 14.43 23.44 -9.95
N VAL A 108 14.81 22.17 -9.87
CA VAL A 108 14.02 21.12 -9.17
C VAL A 108 13.84 21.47 -7.70
N ASP A 109 14.90 21.83 -6.99
CA ASP A 109 14.85 22.17 -5.56
C ASP A 109 13.97 23.41 -5.28
N MET A 110 13.87 24.34 -6.23
CA MET A 110 13.00 25.52 -6.11
C MET A 110 11.51 25.18 -6.20
N ILE A 111 11.15 24.25 -7.08
CA ILE A 111 9.74 23.86 -7.30
C ILE A 111 9.31 22.66 -6.47
N ARG A 112 10.27 21.93 -5.88
CA ARG A 112 10.07 20.72 -5.09
C ARG A 112 8.91 20.83 -4.09
N PRO A 113 8.81 21.84 -3.21
CA PRO A 113 7.72 21.89 -2.23
C PRO A 113 6.32 21.92 -2.85
N THR A 114 6.19 22.54 -4.03
CA THR A 114 4.92 22.60 -4.76
C THR A 114 4.60 21.25 -5.41
N ILE A 115 5.59 20.64 -6.05
CA ILE A 115 5.45 19.32 -6.68
C ILE A 115 5.14 18.24 -5.64
N GLU A 116 5.88 18.21 -4.54
CA GLU A 116 5.68 17.26 -3.44
C GLU A 116 4.26 17.36 -2.88
N LYS A 117 3.77 18.58 -2.63
CA LYS A 117 2.40 18.77 -2.14
C LYS A 117 1.36 18.25 -3.12
N MET A 118 1.47 18.60 -4.41
CA MET A 118 0.55 18.14 -5.45
C MET A 118 0.56 16.62 -5.55
N PHE A 119 1.73 16.00 -5.53
CA PHE A 119 1.90 14.57 -5.70
C PHE A 119 1.40 13.79 -4.47
N ILE A 120 1.63 14.30 -3.26
CA ILE A 120 1.05 13.74 -2.02
C ILE A 120 -0.48 13.80 -2.07
N GLU A 121 -1.07 14.92 -2.48
CA GLU A 121 -2.52 15.07 -2.58
C GLU A 121 -3.11 14.13 -3.65
N GLN A 122 -2.46 14.02 -4.82
CA GLN A 122 -2.86 13.10 -5.88
C GLN A 122 -2.74 11.64 -5.45
N THR A 123 -1.64 11.27 -4.81
CA THR A 123 -1.43 9.92 -4.27
C THR A 123 -2.50 9.58 -3.23
N LYS A 124 -2.78 10.47 -2.27
CA LYS A 124 -3.86 10.28 -1.29
C LYS A 124 -5.22 10.06 -1.96
N SER A 125 -5.49 10.79 -3.04
CA SER A 125 -6.75 10.66 -3.79
C SER A 125 -6.85 9.32 -4.54
N SER A 126 -5.83 8.96 -5.33
CA SER A 126 -5.87 7.73 -6.15
C SER A 126 -5.75 6.46 -5.30
N MET A 127 -5.09 6.54 -4.15
CA MET A 127 -4.88 5.40 -3.25
C MET A 127 -5.98 5.27 -2.20
N LYS A 128 -7.00 6.13 -2.23
CA LYS A 128 -8.03 6.18 -1.19
C LYS A 128 -8.75 4.85 -0.99
N GLY A 129 -9.21 4.20 -2.07
CA GLY A 129 -9.93 2.91 -1.97
C GLY A 129 -9.08 1.84 -1.30
N MET A 130 -7.81 1.76 -1.70
CA MET A 130 -6.86 0.86 -1.09
C MET A 130 -6.57 1.21 0.38
N TYR A 131 -6.47 2.50 0.74
CA TYR A 131 -6.35 2.91 2.14
C TYR A 131 -7.58 2.55 2.95
N ASP A 132 -8.78 2.70 2.40
CA ASP A 132 -10.03 2.33 3.08
C ASP A 132 -10.05 0.80 3.32
N THR A 133 -9.59 -0.01 2.36
CA THR A 133 -9.43 -1.46 2.54
C THR A 133 -8.34 -1.81 3.57
N LEU A 134 -7.21 -1.10 3.58
CA LEU A 134 -6.12 -1.26 4.56
C LEU A 134 -6.46 -0.65 5.94
N HIS A 135 -7.42 0.26 6.02
CA HIS A 135 -7.96 0.90 7.23
C HIS A 135 -9.42 0.51 7.37
N GLY A 136 -9.66 -0.79 7.54
CA GLY A 136 -11.00 -1.34 7.46
C GLY A 136 -11.03 -2.81 7.78
N THR A 137 -12.16 -3.43 7.46
CA THR A 137 -12.33 -4.88 7.56
C THR A 137 -12.51 -5.43 6.16
N ALA A 138 -11.52 -6.19 5.69
CA ALA A 138 -11.56 -6.85 4.39
C ALA A 138 -11.81 -8.35 4.58
N ARG A 139 -12.48 -8.98 3.61
CA ARG A 139 -12.62 -10.44 3.54
C ARG A 139 -11.34 -11.05 3.00
N ILE A 140 -10.86 -12.11 3.64
CA ILE A 140 -9.79 -12.96 3.13
C ILE A 140 -10.42 -13.97 2.18
N GLU A 141 -10.15 -13.85 0.88
CA GLU A 141 -10.66 -14.81 -0.10
C GLU A 141 -9.75 -16.02 -0.26
N GLN A 142 -8.44 -15.79 -0.15
CA GLN A 142 -7.44 -16.81 -0.32
C GLN A 142 -6.21 -16.48 0.52
N VAL A 143 -5.62 -17.49 1.15
CA VAL A 143 -4.29 -17.40 1.76
C VAL A 143 -3.50 -18.68 1.45
N SER A 144 -2.24 -18.50 1.12
CA SER A 144 -1.26 -19.56 0.88
C SER A 144 0.11 -19.10 1.35
N ASP A 145 1.10 -19.99 1.29
CA ASP A 145 2.49 -19.66 1.65
C ASP A 145 3.12 -18.57 0.77
N SER A 146 2.52 -18.27 -0.39
CA SER A 146 3.08 -17.35 -1.40
C SER A 146 2.16 -16.21 -1.80
N GLN A 147 0.88 -16.24 -1.42
CA GLN A 147 -0.12 -15.28 -1.86
C GLN A 147 -1.24 -15.15 -0.83
N PHE A 148 -1.72 -13.93 -0.59
CA PHE A 148 -3.02 -13.69 0.02
C PHE A 148 -3.84 -12.69 -0.79
N LEU A 149 -5.16 -12.85 -0.76
CA LEU A 149 -6.11 -12.03 -1.50
C LEU A 149 -7.12 -11.43 -0.51
N LEU A 150 -7.16 -10.10 -0.48
CA LEU A 150 -8.19 -9.33 0.24
C LEU A 150 -9.26 -8.88 -0.73
N TYR A 151 -10.50 -8.89 -0.27
CA TYR A 151 -11.65 -8.37 -0.98
C TYR A 151 -12.44 -7.42 -0.10
N ASP A 152 -12.78 -6.25 -0.64
CA ASP A 152 -13.56 -5.21 0.01
C ASP A 152 -14.59 -4.66 -0.97
N ASP A 153 -15.87 -5.00 -0.74
CA ASP A 153 -17.09 -4.72 -1.50
C ASP A 153 -17.03 -4.83 -3.05
N ASP A 154 -16.14 -4.11 -3.72
CA ASP A 154 -15.96 -4.06 -5.17
C ASP A 154 -14.49 -4.21 -5.64
N GLU A 155 -13.53 -4.19 -4.72
CA GLU A 155 -12.10 -4.24 -5.04
C GLU A 155 -11.41 -5.46 -4.42
N SER A 156 -10.47 -6.04 -5.17
CA SER A 156 -9.63 -7.14 -4.70
C SER A 156 -8.16 -6.77 -4.80
N ILE A 157 -7.42 -6.93 -3.71
CA ILE A 157 -5.99 -6.65 -3.66
C ILE A 157 -5.26 -7.97 -3.44
N SER A 158 -4.45 -8.36 -4.43
CA SER A 158 -3.62 -9.56 -4.34
C SER A 158 -2.21 -9.20 -3.89
N PHE A 159 -1.81 -9.80 -2.79
CA PHE A 159 -0.47 -9.69 -2.26
C PHE A 159 0.31 -10.98 -2.51
N SER A 160 1.55 -10.84 -2.94
CA SER A 160 2.52 -11.91 -3.08
C SER A 160 3.54 -11.83 -1.94
N ARG A 161 4.05 -12.97 -1.49
CA ARG A 161 5.02 -13.00 -0.38
C ARG A 161 6.40 -12.58 -0.87
N ILE A 162 7.09 -11.76 -0.09
CA ILE A 162 8.51 -11.49 -0.26
C ILE A 162 9.24 -12.61 0.48
N ALA A 163 10.02 -13.42 -0.24
CA ALA A 163 10.85 -14.44 0.40
C ALA A 163 11.95 -13.77 1.23
N ASP A 164 12.12 -14.23 2.47
CA ASP A 164 13.19 -13.80 3.38
C ASP A 164 14.59 -14.19 2.85
#